data_AF-A0A183MJX6-F1
#
_entry.id   AF-A0A183MJX6-F1
#
_cell.length_a   1.000
_cell.length_b   1.000
_cell.length_c   1.000
_cell.angle_alpha   90.00
_cell.angle_beta   90.00
_cell.angle_gamma   90.00
#
_symmetry.space_group_name_H-M   'P 1'
#
loop_
_entity.id
_entity.type
_entity.pdbx_description
1 polymer ?
#
loop_
_entity_poly.entity_id
_entity_poly.type
_entity_poly.pdbx_seq_one_letter_code
_entity_poly.pdbx_strand_id
1 'polypeptide(L)'
;MLGKHWTAEEIVLQRSNTDFLRYTDKLNQFNITLNNRFQAVQDLLKEEKTTIEDNWKGITEALTSRCQKVLGRNKHHHKEYISIKTLNKIQERKNKKTETDNRESQGTS
;
A
#
# COMPACT_ATOMS: atom_id res chain seq x y z
N MET A 1 70.64 38.99 -16.70
CA MET A 1 70.18 37.75 -16.03
C MET A 1 68.71 37.80 -15.61
N LEU A 2 68.15 38.94 -15.18
CA LEU A 2 66.75 39.04 -14.73
C LEU A 2 65.67 38.57 -15.75
N GLY A 3 65.79 38.93 -17.03
CA GLY A 3 64.75 38.58 -18.02
C GLY A 3 64.56 37.08 -18.26
N LYS A 4 65.62 36.27 -18.08
CA LYS A 4 65.52 34.81 -18.25
C LYS A 4 64.74 34.13 -17.12
N HIS A 5 64.81 34.69 -15.90
CA HIS A 5 64.06 34.17 -14.76
C HIS A 5 62.56 34.46 -14.91
N TRP A 6 62.22 35.68 -15.30
CA TRP A 6 60.83 36.08 -15.58
C TRP A 6 60.16 35.19 -16.63
N THR A 7 60.83 34.93 -17.75
CA THR A 7 60.30 34.02 -18.79
C THR A 7 60.15 32.58 -18.29
N ALA A 8 61.04 32.11 -17.42
CA ALA A 8 60.93 30.77 -16.84
C ALA A 8 59.73 30.66 -15.89
N GLU A 9 59.46 31.68 -15.07
CA GLU A 9 58.29 31.76 -14.18
C GLU A 9 56.98 31.75 -14.97
N GLU A 10 56.90 32.51 -16.06
CA GLU A 10 55.73 32.56 -16.94
C GLU A 10 55.40 31.20 -17.57
N ILE A 11 56.43 30.46 -18.03
CA ILE A 11 56.26 29.11 -18.57
C ILE A 11 55.75 28.13 -17.50
N VAL A 12 56.24 28.24 -16.27
CA VAL A 12 55.79 27.38 -15.16
C VAL A 12 54.33 27.65 -14.82
N LEU A 13 53.92 28.92 -14.76
CA LEU A 13 52.53 29.33 -14.52
C LEU A 13 51.60 28.83 -15.63
N GLN A 14 52.00 28.99 -16.90
CA GLN A 14 51.22 28.49 -18.04
C GLN A 14 51.03 26.97 -17.96
N ARG A 15 52.10 26.21 -17.68
CA ARG A 15 52.01 24.75 -17.52
C ARG A 15 51.08 24.35 -16.38
N SER A 16 51.21 25.01 -15.22
CA SER A 16 50.34 24.76 -14.07
C SER A 16 48.87 25.00 -14.40
N ASN A 17 48.56 26.09 -15.12
CA ASN A 17 47.19 26.40 -15.54
C ASN A 17 46.63 25.36 -16.52
N THR A 18 47.44 24.91 -17.49
CA THR A 18 47.03 23.84 -18.41
C THR A 18 46.80 22.51 -17.69
N ASP A 19 47.66 22.14 -16.74
CA ASP A 19 47.51 20.90 -15.97
C ASP A 19 46.26 20.92 -15.08
N PHE A 20 45.95 22.08 -14.47
CA PHE A 20 44.75 22.27 -13.66
C PHE A 20 43.45 22.15 -14.49
N LEU A 21 43.44 22.75 -15.68
CA LEU A 21 42.30 22.62 -16.60
C LEU A 21 42.07 21.17 -17.01
N ARG A 22 43.14 20.46 -17.40
CA ARG A 22 43.06 19.03 -17.76
C ARG A 22 42.57 18.17 -16.59
N TYR A 23 42.98 18.49 -15.36
CA TYR A 23 42.48 17.81 -14.17
C TYR A 23 40.98 18.06 -13.96
N THR A 24 40.55 19.31 -14.13
CA THR A 24 39.13 19.70 -14.00
C THR A 24 38.26 18.98 -15.01
N ASP A 25 38.68 18.89 -16.27
CA ASP A 25 37.96 18.15 -17.31
C ASP A 25 37.83 16.66 -16.98
N LYS A 26 38.91 16.05 -16.48
CA LYS A 26 38.88 14.65 -16.03
C LYS A 26 37.93 14.45 -14.86
N LEU A 27 37.91 15.38 -13.90
CA LEU A 27 37.00 15.31 -12.74
C LEU A 27 35.53 15.40 -13.20
N ASN A 28 35.24 16.28 -14.16
CA ASN A 28 33.90 16.40 -14.75
C ASN A 28 33.47 15.11 -15.46
N GLN A 29 34.35 14.51 -16.26
CA GLN A 29 34.07 13.22 -16.91
C GLN A 29 33.82 12.10 -15.90
N PHE A 30 34.62 12.05 -14.83
CA PHE A 30 34.42 11.09 -13.74
C PHE A 30 33.06 11.29 -13.08
N ASN A 31 32.70 12.54 -12.74
CA ASN A 31 31.42 12.87 -12.14
C ASN A 31 30.24 12.47 -13.03
N ILE A 32 30.30 12.74 -14.34
CA ILE A 32 29.26 12.33 -15.29
C ILE A 32 29.12 10.80 -15.31
N THR A 33 30.24 10.08 -15.40
CA THR A 33 30.24 8.62 -15.43
C THR A 33 29.65 8.03 -14.14
N LEU A 34 30.02 8.59 -12.99
CA LEU A 34 29.51 8.18 -11.70
C LEU A 34 28.00 8.45 -11.59
N ASN A 35 27.55 9.63 -11.98
CA ASN A 35 26.14 10.00 -11.92
C ASN A 35 25.29 9.11 -12.83
N ASN A 36 25.77 8.81 -14.03
CA ASN A 36 25.08 7.91 -14.95
C ASN A 36 24.95 6.49 -14.38
N ARG A 37 26.01 5.97 -13.74
CA ARG A 37 25.96 4.66 -13.07
C ARG A 37 25.01 4.67 -11.88
N PHE A 38 25.04 5.74 -11.07
CA PHE A 38 24.13 5.89 -9.94
C PHE A 38 22.67 5.90 -10.39
N GLN A 39 22.37 6.62 -11.48
CA GLN A 39 21.02 6.65 -12.07
C GLN A 39 20.58 5.25 -12.52
N ALA A 40 21.43 4.51 -13.23
CA ALA A 40 21.12 3.14 -13.65
C ALA A 40 20.82 2.21 -12.46
N VAL A 41 21.55 2.34 -11.35
CA VAL A 41 21.28 1.59 -10.11
C VAL A 41 19.94 2.01 -9.48
N GLN A 42 19.61 3.30 -9.46
CA GLN A 42 18.33 3.78 -8.94
C GLN A 42 17.15 3.24 -9.75
N ASP A 43 17.29 3.19 -11.07
CA ASP A 43 16.22 2.68 -11.93
C ASP A 43 16.05 1.17 -11.78
N LEU A 44 17.14 0.41 -11.66
CA LEU A 44 17.10 -1.03 -11.32
C LEU A 44 16.38 -1.27 -9.98
N LEU A 45 16.69 -0.49 -8.95
CA LEU A 45 16.07 -0.61 -7.62
C LEU A 45 14.57 -0.32 -7.66
N LYS A 46 14.11 0.60 -8.51
CA LYS A 46 12.68 0.88 -8.69
C LYS A 46 11.98 -0.31 -9.35
N GLU A 47 12.55 -0.89 -10.40
CA GLU A 47 11.98 -2.07 -11.08
C GLU A 47 11.90 -3.28 -10.14
N GLU A 48 12.94 -3.52 -9.34
CA GLU A 48 12.94 -4.60 -8.35
C GLU A 48 11.87 -4.37 -7.27
N LYS A 49 11.77 -3.14 -6.76
CA LYS A 49 10.76 -2.77 -5.77
C LYS A 49 9.34 -2.97 -6.30
N THR A 50 9.04 -2.52 -7.52
CA THR A 50 7.72 -2.73 -8.13
C THR A 50 7.41 -4.21 -8.30
N THR A 51 8.40 -5.01 -8.70
CA THR A 51 8.25 -6.47 -8.84
C THR A 51 7.95 -7.14 -7.50
N ILE A 52 8.62 -6.75 -6.42
CA ILE A 52 8.37 -7.28 -5.07
C ILE A 52 6.96 -6.89 -4.59
N GLU A 53 6.54 -5.66 -4.81
CA GLU A 53 5.20 -5.19 -4.45
C GLU A 53 4.10 -5.96 -5.20
N ASP A 54 4.26 -6.19 -6.50
CA ASP A 54 3.32 -6.98 -7.31
C ASP A 54 3.27 -8.45 -6.87
N ASN A 55 4.42 -9.05 -6.58
CA ASN A 55 4.48 -10.42 -6.04
C ASN A 55 3.78 -10.53 -4.69
N TRP A 56 4.03 -9.58 -3.79
CA TRP A 56 3.39 -9.53 -2.47
C TRP A 56 1.87 -9.39 -2.58
N LYS A 57 1.42 -8.53 -3.50
CA LYS A 57 0.00 -8.38 -3.84
C LYS A 57 -0.60 -9.70 -4.33
N GLY A 58 0.06 -10.38 -5.28
CA GLY A 58 -0.38 -11.67 -5.80
C GLY A 58 -0.52 -12.76 -4.72
N ILE A 59 0.46 -12.83 -3.80
CA ILE A 59 0.40 -13.77 -2.65
C ILE A 59 -0.78 -13.45 -1.75
N THR A 60 -0.99 -12.17 -1.42
CA THR A 60 -2.08 -11.72 -0.55
C THR A 60 -3.46 -12.02 -1.16
N GLU A 61 -3.62 -11.77 -2.47
CA GLU A 61 -4.84 -12.08 -3.22
C GLU A 61 -5.11 -13.59 -3.27
N ALA A 62 -4.09 -14.41 -3.54
CA ALA A 62 -4.22 -15.87 -3.56
C ALA A 62 -4.63 -16.44 -2.19
N LEU A 63 -4.03 -15.95 -1.11
CA LEU A 63 -4.40 -16.32 0.26
C LEU A 63 -5.84 -15.91 0.58
N THR A 64 -6.22 -14.67 0.25
CA THR A 64 -7.59 -14.15 0.46
C THR A 64 -8.62 -14.98 -0.30
N SER A 65 -8.34 -15.32 -1.56
CA SER A 65 -9.18 -16.17 -2.40
C SER A 65 -9.33 -17.58 -1.81
N ARG A 66 -8.23 -18.18 -1.35
CA ARG A 66 -8.25 -19.49 -0.67
C ARG A 66 -9.08 -19.44 0.60
N CYS A 67 -8.92 -18.42 1.43
CA CYS A 67 -9.71 -18.24 2.65
C CYS A 67 -11.20 -18.07 2.34
N GLN A 68 -11.57 -17.25 1.35
CA GLN A 68 -12.97 -17.10 0.91
C GLN A 68 -13.57 -18.40 0.36
N LYS A 69 -12.76 -19.20 -0.33
CA LYS A 69 -13.18 -20.51 -0.85
C LYS A 69 -13.37 -21.54 0.26
N VAL A 70 -12.44 -21.60 1.22
CA VAL A 70 -12.48 -22.56 2.34
C VAL A 70 -13.55 -22.22 3.35
N LEU A 71 -13.64 -20.96 3.78
CA LEU A 71 -14.65 -20.51 4.72
C LEU A 71 -16.06 -20.46 4.11
N GLY A 72 -16.13 -20.61 2.77
CA GLY A 72 -17.32 -20.35 1.98
C GLY A 72 -17.70 -18.87 2.02
N ARG A 73 -18.18 -18.32 0.91
CA ARG A 73 -19.04 -17.13 1.01
C ARG A 73 -20.35 -17.59 1.64
N ASN A 74 -20.34 -17.77 2.96
CA ASN A 74 -21.52 -18.07 3.74
C ASN A 74 -22.46 -16.86 3.63
N LYS A 75 -23.30 -16.87 2.58
CA LYS A 75 -24.56 -16.15 2.59
C LYS A 75 -25.38 -16.84 3.66
N HIS A 76 -25.24 -16.38 4.90
CA HIS A 76 -26.11 -16.78 5.98
C HIS A 76 -27.51 -16.33 5.57
N HIS A 77 -28.25 -17.24 4.93
CA HIS A 77 -29.67 -17.06 4.74
C HIS A 77 -30.26 -17.00 6.14
N HIS A 78 -30.65 -15.79 6.56
CA HIS A 78 -31.36 -15.60 7.81
C HIS A 78 -32.66 -16.39 7.73
N LYS A 79 -32.66 -17.59 8.31
CA LYS A 79 -33.87 -18.38 8.47
C LYS A 79 -34.58 -17.80 9.69
N GLU A 80 -35.64 -17.04 9.45
CA GLU A 80 -36.58 -16.70 10.54
C GLU A 80 -37.04 -18.01 11.17
N TYR A 81 -36.53 -18.30 12.37
CA TYR A 81 -36.86 -19.52 13.11
C TYR A 81 -38.35 -19.58 13.46
N ILE A 82 -39.01 -18.43 13.47
CA ILE A 82 -40.43 -18.27 13.74
C ILE A 82 -41.02 -17.38 12.65
N SER A 83 -41.96 -17.91 11.87
CA SER A 83 -42.71 -17.12 10.90
C SER A 83 -43.57 -16.07 11.62
N ILE A 84 -43.67 -14.86 11.05
CA ILE A 84 -44.62 -13.82 11.47
C ILE A 84 -46.05 -14.38 11.60
N LYS A 85 -46.45 -15.31 10.72
CA LYS A 85 -47.75 -15.98 10.79
C LYS A 85 -47.93 -16.78 12.08
N THR A 86 -46.87 -17.43 12.56
CA THR A 86 -46.89 -18.18 13.84
C THR A 86 -46.96 -17.22 15.03
N LEU A 87 -46.21 -16.11 14.98
CA LEU A 87 -46.25 -15.07 16.02
C LEU A 87 -47.66 -14.46 16.16
N ASN A 88 -48.30 -14.13 15.04
CA ASN A 88 -49.66 -13.59 15.03
C ASN A 88 -50.67 -14.56 15.65
N LYS A 89 -50.57 -15.86 15.32
CA LYS A 89 -51.45 -16.89 15.91
C LYS A 89 -51.26 -17.03 17.43
N ILE A 90 -50.04 -16.87 17.93
CA ILE A 90 -49.76 -16.89 19.38
C ILE A 90 -50.41 -15.67 20.04
N GLN A 91 -50.28 -14.49 19.44
CA GLN A 91 -50.87 -13.26 19.97
C GLN A 91 -52.40 -13.32 19.97
N GLU A 92 -53.03 -13.81 18.90
CA GLU A 92 -54.49 -13.99 18.84
C GLU A 92 -55.01 -14.92 19.95
N ARG A 93 -54.30 -16.03 20.20
CA ARG A 93 -54.64 -16.96 21.30
C ARG A 93 -54.50 -16.29 22.67
N LYS A 94 -53.47 -15.46 22.85
CA LYS A 94 -53.25 -14.71 24.09
C LYS A 94 -54.37 -13.70 24.34
N ASN A 95 -54.79 -12.96 23.30
CA ASN A 95 -55.87 -11.97 23.40
C ASN A 95 -57.23 -12.63 23.71
N LYS A 96 -57.54 -13.78 23.08
CA LYS A 96 -58.77 -14.52 23.35
C LYS A 96 -58.84 -15.02 24.80
N LYS A 97 -57.71 -15.45 25.36
CA LYS A 97 -57.65 -15.87 26.76
C LYS A 97 -57.83 -14.71 27.72
N THR A 98 -57.21 -13.55 27.47
CA THR A 98 -57.43 -12.36 28.31
C THR A 98 -58.88 -11.87 28.25
N GLU A 99 -59.56 -12.01 27.10
CA GLU A 99 -60.99 -11.67 27.02
C GLU A 99 -61.89 -12.61 27.84
N THR A 100 -61.61 -13.92 27.83
CA THR A 100 -62.39 -14.87 28.65
C THR A 100 -62.15 -14.63 30.14
N ASP A 101 -60.90 -14.43 30.54
CA ASP A 101 -60.54 -14.19 31.94
C ASP A 101 -61.18 -12.88 32.46
N ASN A 102 -61.26 -11.84 31.62
CA ASN A 102 -61.95 -10.59 31.96
C ASN A 102 -63.47 -10.75 32.06
N ARG A 103 -64.11 -11.57 31.22
CA ARG A 103 -65.55 -11.85 31.31
C ARG A 103 -65.90 -12.62 32.59
N GLU A 104 -65.05 -13.57 33.00
CA GLU A 104 -65.22 -14.30 34.27
C GLU A 104 -65.04 -13.38 35.48
N SER A 105 -64.06 -12.47 35.44
CA SER A 105 -63.84 -11.50 36.53
C SER A 105 -64.95 -10.44 36.67
N GLN A 106 -65.70 -10.14 35.61
CA GLN A 106 -66.83 -9.18 35.64
C GLN A 106 -68.18 -9.84 35.98
N GLY A 107 -68.27 -11.17 35.95
CA GLY A 107 -69.46 -11.92 36.39
C GLY A 107 -69.52 -12.17 37.90
N THR A 108 -68.48 -11.82 38.64
CA THR A 108 -68.35 -12.06 40.09
C THR A 108 -68.36 -10.79 40.95
N SER A 109 -68.84 -9.66 40.42
CA SER A 109 -69.13 -8.43 41.19
C SER A 109 -70.62 -8.19 41.35
#